data_AF-A0A970LXV1-F1
#
_entry.id   AF-A0A970LXV1-F1
#
_cell.length_a   1.000
_cell.length_b   1.000
_cell.length_c   1.000
_cell.angle_alpha   90.00
_cell.angle_beta   90.00
_cell.angle_gamma   90.00
#
_symmetry.space_group_name_H-M   'P 1'
#
loop_
_entity.id
_entity.type
_entity.pdbx_description
1 polymer ?
#
loop_
_entity_poly.entity_id
_entity_poly.type
_entity_poly.pdbx_seq_one_letter_code
_entity_poly.pdbx_strand_id
1 'polypeptide(L)'
;MKPKSISVHHIPAGGDVLDAIDIFIAWYGEQAFQITIRCYDHAWTAYRGSCGHDRIEDYFIELWFEQDLKDHLVNLFLRAHKQTKREKEWLHRVIGNMCEYFKGLEVV
;
A
#
# COMPACT_ATOMS: atom_id res chain seq x y z
N MET A 1 -19.36 -8.51 -0.83
CA MET A 1 -18.58 -9.21 0.23
C MET A 1 -18.38 -8.22 1.37
N LYS A 2 -18.57 -8.60 2.64
CA LYS A 2 -18.33 -7.70 3.78
C LYS A 2 -16.90 -7.90 4.30
N PRO A 3 -16.16 -6.84 4.66
CA PRO A 3 -14.85 -6.99 5.29
C PRO A 3 -14.98 -7.79 6.60
N LYS A 4 -14.05 -8.71 6.84
CA LYS A 4 -13.87 -9.38 8.14
C LYS A 4 -13.18 -8.46 9.15
N SER A 5 -12.26 -7.62 8.69
CA SER A 5 -11.64 -6.57 9.50
C SER A 5 -11.33 -5.34 8.66
N ILE A 6 -11.22 -4.21 9.35
CA ILE A 6 -10.83 -2.93 8.78
C ILE A 6 -9.73 -2.36 9.69
N SER A 7 -8.62 -1.94 9.10
CA SER A 7 -7.57 -1.20 9.79
C SER A 7 -7.28 0.10 9.08
N VAL A 8 -6.84 1.09 9.85
CA VAL A 8 -6.44 2.40 9.35
C VAL A 8 -5.09 2.73 9.94
N HIS A 9 -4.15 3.12 9.08
CA HIS A 9 -2.84 3.60 9.48
C HIS A 9 -2.68 5.05 9.05
N HIS A 10 -2.06 5.83 9.92
CA HIS A 10 -1.70 7.21 9.63
C HIS A 10 -0.18 7.35 9.74
N ILE A 11 0.45 7.71 8.64
CA ILE A 11 1.87 8.03 8.57
C ILE A 11 1.97 9.56 8.56
N PRO A 12 2.45 10.20 9.63
CA PRO A 12 2.58 11.65 9.67
C PRO A 12 3.58 12.12 8.62
N ALA A 13 3.43 13.36 8.16
CA ALA A 13 4.43 13.99 7.30
C ALA A 13 5.80 14.00 8.02
N GLY A 14 6.86 13.59 7.33
CA GLY A 14 8.21 13.47 7.89
C GLY A 14 9.27 13.87 6.87
N GLY A 15 10.16 14.80 7.25
CA GLY A 15 11.20 15.35 6.38
C GLY A 15 10.68 16.26 5.24
N ASP A 16 11.56 16.64 4.32
CA ASP A 16 11.30 17.69 3.31
C ASP A 16 10.41 17.25 2.11
N VAL A 17 9.94 15.99 2.01
CA VAL A 17 9.52 15.45 0.69
C VAL A 17 8.24 14.59 0.66
N LEU A 18 7.58 14.28 1.80
CA LEU A 18 6.29 13.56 1.73
C LEU A 18 5.23 14.11 2.68
N ASP A 19 4.09 14.45 2.08
CA ASP A 19 2.83 14.72 2.77
C ASP A 19 2.40 13.50 3.61
N ALA A 20 1.54 13.75 4.59
CA ALA A 20 0.96 12.68 5.39
C ALA A 20 0.24 11.65 4.50
N ILE A 21 0.31 10.39 4.91
CA ILE A 21 -0.29 9.26 4.19
C ILE A 21 -1.32 8.59 5.10
N ASP A 22 -2.55 8.49 4.63
CA ASP A 22 -3.59 7.67 5.27
C ASP A 22 -3.77 6.38 4.49
N ILE A 23 -3.77 5.25 5.18
CA ILE A 23 -3.90 3.92 4.59
C ILE A 23 -5.12 3.25 5.19
N PHE A 24 -6.07 2.87 4.34
CA PHE A 24 -7.29 2.17 4.71
C PHE A 24 -7.25 0.77 4.16
N ILE A 25 -7.31 -0.24 5.03
CA ILE A 25 -7.27 -1.64 4.66
C ILE A 25 -8.60 -2.27 5.03
N ALA A 26 -9.20 -2.95 4.06
CA ALA A 26 -10.30 -3.87 4.30
C ALA A 26 -9.83 -5.29 3.98
N TRP A 27 -9.81 -6.15 5.00
CA TRP A 27 -9.51 -7.57 4.85
C TRP A 27 -10.79 -8.36 4.73
N TYR A 28 -10.93 -9.14 3.66
CA TYR A 28 -12.13 -9.94 3.42
C TYR A 28 -11.96 -11.41 3.88
N GLY A 29 -10.79 -11.78 4.39
CA GLY A 29 -10.41 -13.18 4.62
C GLY A 29 -9.98 -13.86 3.33
N GLU A 30 -9.57 -15.14 3.43
CA GLU A 30 -9.16 -15.95 2.26
C GLU A 30 -8.07 -15.26 1.43
N GLN A 31 -7.17 -14.54 2.12
CA GLN A 31 -6.07 -13.79 1.51
C GLN A 31 -6.54 -12.75 0.48
N ALA A 32 -7.73 -12.18 0.70
CA ALA A 32 -8.32 -11.15 -0.14
C ALA A 32 -8.45 -9.82 0.59
N PHE A 33 -8.08 -8.75 -0.09
CA PHE A 33 -8.04 -7.41 0.46
C PHE A 33 -8.43 -6.32 -0.53
N GLN A 34 -8.78 -5.17 0.06
CA GLN A 34 -8.78 -3.88 -0.59
C GLN A 34 -7.91 -2.95 0.26
N ILE A 35 -7.05 -2.17 -0.40
CA ILE A 35 -6.24 -1.15 0.25
C ILE A 35 -6.42 0.17 -0.49
N THR A 36 -6.64 1.24 0.26
CA THR A 36 -6.70 2.61 -0.27
C THR A 36 -5.63 3.45 0.41
N ILE A 37 -4.77 4.07 -0.40
CA ILE A 37 -3.73 4.99 0.06
C ILE A 37 -4.17 6.39 -0.33
N ARG A 38 -4.21 7.32 0.64
CA ARG A 38 -4.48 8.73 0.39
C ARG A 38 -3.25 9.55 0.77
N CYS A 39 -2.84 10.42 -0.14
CA CYS A 39 -1.71 11.34 0.06
C CYS A 39 -1.95 12.56 -0.84
N TYR A 40 -1.83 13.77 -0.28
CA TYR A 40 -1.97 15.07 -0.97
C TYR A 40 -2.96 15.10 -2.16
N ASP A 41 -4.25 15.31 -1.88
CA ASP A 41 -5.34 15.38 -2.88
C ASP A 41 -5.46 14.16 -3.84
N HIS A 42 -4.72 13.08 -3.59
CA HIS A 42 -4.77 11.85 -4.39
C HIS A 42 -5.18 10.67 -3.52
N ALA A 43 -5.84 9.72 -4.17
CA ALA A 43 -6.23 8.46 -3.58
C ALA A 43 -6.02 7.34 -4.60
N TRP A 44 -5.37 6.26 -4.18
CA TRP A 44 -5.19 5.06 -5.00
C TRP A 44 -5.76 3.87 -4.26
N THR A 45 -6.62 3.10 -4.95
CA THR A 45 -7.21 1.88 -4.40
C THR A 45 -6.78 0.68 -5.22
N ALA A 46 -6.31 -0.36 -4.53
CA ALA A 46 -6.01 -1.66 -5.11
C ALA A 46 -6.84 -2.75 -4.46
N TYR A 47 -7.14 -3.79 -5.25
CA TYR A 47 -7.85 -4.99 -4.82
C TYR A 47 -7.04 -6.21 -5.25
N ARG A 48 -6.92 -7.20 -4.36
CA ARG A 48 -6.31 -8.48 -4.70
C ARG A 48 -6.95 -9.60 -3.90
N GLY A 49 -7.16 -10.74 -4.55
CA GLY A 49 -7.49 -12.01 -3.91
C GLY A 49 -6.30 -12.96 -3.93
N SER A 50 -6.33 -13.98 -3.08
CA SER A 50 -5.31 -15.04 -3.02
C SER A 50 -3.88 -14.48 -2.99
N CYS A 51 -3.61 -13.52 -2.10
CA CYS A 51 -2.31 -12.87 -2.02
C CYS A 51 -1.22 -13.72 -1.36
N GLY A 52 -1.54 -14.93 -0.88
CA GLY A 52 -0.57 -15.85 -0.27
C GLY A 52 -0.24 -15.57 1.19
N HIS A 53 -0.83 -14.53 1.79
CA HIS A 53 -0.48 -14.02 3.11
C HIS A 53 -1.71 -13.89 3.99
N ASP A 54 -1.53 -14.04 5.30
CA ASP A 54 -2.61 -13.87 6.29
C ASP A 54 -2.79 -12.42 6.73
N ARG A 55 -1.79 -11.56 6.43
CA ARG A 55 -1.81 -10.12 6.64
C ARG A 55 -1.39 -9.40 5.36
N ILE A 56 -1.97 -8.23 5.13
CA ILE A 56 -1.64 -7.43 3.95
C ILE A 56 -0.27 -6.77 4.08
N GLU A 57 0.11 -6.39 5.31
CA GLU A 57 1.37 -5.74 5.63
C GLU A 57 2.54 -6.63 5.20
N ASP A 58 2.53 -7.90 5.63
CA ASP A 58 3.52 -8.93 5.28
C ASP A 58 3.65 -9.07 3.76
N TYR A 59 2.52 -9.11 3.03
CA TYR A 59 2.52 -9.16 1.57
C TYR A 59 3.20 -7.96 0.91
N PHE A 60 3.03 -6.74 1.46
CA PHE A 60 3.71 -5.55 0.96
C PHE A 60 5.20 -5.52 1.33
N ILE A 61 5.55 -5.97 2.53
CA ILE A 61 6.95 -6.06 3.00
C ILE A 61 7.73 -7.05 2.15
N GLU A 62 7.23 -8.28 1.99
CA GLU A 62 7.87 -9.34 1.20
C GLU A 62 8.12 -8.88 -0.24
N LEU A 63 7.09 -8.36 -0.91
CA LEU A 63 7.23 -7.93 -2.29
C LEU A 63 8.14 -6.70 -2.46
N TRP A 64 8.17 -5.80 -1.48
CA TRP A 64 8.97 -4.58 -1.58
C TRP A 64 10.45 -4.80 -1.25
N PHE A 65 10.74 -5.52 -0.17
CA PHE A 65 12.09 -5.66 0.38
C PHE A 65 12.76 -6.98 0.04
N GLU A 66 12.01 -8.07 -0.08
CA GLU A 66 12.59 -9.42 -0.20
C GLU A 66 12.62 -9.90 -1.65
N GLN A 67 11.55 -9.63 -2.41
CA GLN A 67 11.45 -10.05 -3.82
C GLN A 67 11.79 -8.97 -4.85
N ASP A 68 12.01 -7.72 -4.41
CA ASP A 68 12.26 -6.55 -5.27
C ASP A 68 11.19 -6.33 -6.37
N LEU A 69 9.94 -6.71 -6.09
CA LEU A 69 8.79 -6.59 -6.99
C LEU A 69 8.06 -5.25 -6.80
N LYS A 70 8.81 -4.16 -6.63
CA LYS A 70 8.28 -2.81 -6.36
C LYS A 70 7.34 -2.32 -7.46
N ASP A 71 7.73 -2.53 -8.72
CA ASP A 71 6.94 -2.16 -9.88
C ASP A 71 5.63 -2.94 -9.96
N HIS A 72 5.61 -4.20 -9.53
CA HIS A 72 4.37 -4.97 -9.44
C HIS A 72 3.40 -4.34 -8.44
N LEU A 73 3.88 -3.96 -7.26
CA LEU A 73 3.07 -3.29 -6.23
C LEU A 73 2.52 -1.96 -6.71
N VAL A 74 3.37 -1.11 -7.29
CA VAL A 74 2.95 0.18 -7.89
C VAL A 74 1.88 -0.06 -8.96
N ASN A 75 2.10 -1.04 -9.83
CA ASN A 75 1.16 -1.36 -10.91
C ASN A 75 -0.20 -1.88 -10.42
N LEU A 76 -0.35 -2.35 -9.17
CA LEU A 76 -1.66 -2.74 -8.63
C LEU A 76 -2.62 -1.56 -8.51
N PHE A 77 -2.11 -0.40 -8.13
CA PHE A 77 -2.87 0.84 -7.93
C PHE A 77 -3.12 1.61 -9.22
N LEU A 78 -2.34 1.32 -10.23
CA LEU A 78 -2.25 2.06 -11.47
C LEU A 78 -3.08 1.43 -12.62
N ARG A 79 -3.72 0.28 -12.42
CA ARG A 79 -4.39 -0.47 -13.51
C ARG A 79 -5.51 0.26 -14.24
N ALA A 80 -6.08 1.33 -13.67
CA ALA A 80 -7.27 1.99 -14.20
C ALA A 80 -7.02 3.27 -15.04
N HIS A 81 -5.79 3.80 -15.09
CA HIS A 81 -5.53 5.14 -15.66
C HIS A 81 -4.31 5.21 -16.57
N LYS A 82 -4.33 6.11 -17.56
CA LYS A 82 -3.12 6.52 -18.29
C LYS A 82 -2.22 7.30 -17.33
N GLN A 83 -1.14 6.71 -16.83
CA GLN A 83 -0.21 7.42 -15.97
C GLN A 83 0.84 8.23 -16.73
N THR A 84 1.23 9.30 -16.06
CA THR A 84 2.50 9.97 -16.35
C THR A 84 3.65 9.28 -15.60
N LYS A 85 4.87 9.39 -16.14
CA LYS A 85 6.09 8.93 -15.45
C LYS A 85 6.22 9.50 -14.04
N ARG A 86 5.83 10.78 -13.88
CA ARG A 86 5.85 11.50 -12.60
C ARG A 86 4.93 10.88 -11.56
N GLU A 87 3.72 10.47 -11.96
CA GLU A 87 2.78 9.82 -11.05
C GLU A 87 3.28 8.45 -10.60
N LYS A 88 3.84 7.66 -11.51
CA LYS A 88 4.47 6.38 -11.16
C LYS A 88 5.62 6.57 -10.17
N GLU A 89 6.51 7.53 -10.42
CA GLU A 89 7.63 7.84 -9.53
C GLU A 89 7.16 8.32 -8.15
N TRP A 90 6.12 9.15 -8.10
CA TRP A 90 5.55 9.62 -6.84
C TRP A 90 4.91 8.48 -6.06
N LEU A 91 4.07 7.66 -6.70
CA LEU A 91 3.43 6.53 -6.04
C LEU A 91 4.46 5.50 -5.56
N HIS A 92 5.56 5.32 -6.29
CA HIS A 92 6.67 4.48 -5.85
C HIS A 92 7.28 5.00 -4.53
N ARG A 93 7.39 6.32 -4.33
CA ARG A 93 7.84 6.90 -3.05
C ARG A 93 6.81 6.70 -1.95
N VAL A 94 5.54 6.94 -2.25
CA VAL A 94 4.43 6.76 -1.29
C VAL A 94 4.34 5.32 -0.79
N ILE A 95 4.35 4.33 -1.71
CA ILE A 95 4.33 2.91 -1.36
C ILE A 95 5.61 2.52 -0.61
N GLY A 96 6.76 3.06 -0.98
CA GLY A 96 8.01 2.83 -0.24
C GLY A 96 7.91 3.26 1.22
N ASN A 97 7.40 4.46 1.49
CA ASN A 97 7.19 4.95 2.86
C ASN A 97 6.17 4.09 3.62
N MET A 98 5.11 3.64 2.95
CA MET A 98 4.15 2.71 3.53
C MET A 98 4.80 1.38 3.92
N CYS A 99 5.63 0.79 3.05
CA CYS A 99 6.31 -0.47 3.33
C CYS A 99 7.32 -0.32 4.48
N GLU A 100 8.08 0.78 4.54
CA GLU A 100 8.97 1.08 5.68
C GLU A 100 8.18 1.20 7.00
N TYR A 101 7.04 1.89 6.97
CA TYR A 101 6.16 1.99 8.12
C TYR A 101 5.63 0.62 8.56
N PHE A 102 5.13 -0.21 7.63
CA PHE A 102 4.66 -1.56 7.93
C PHE A 102 5.75 -2.43 8.53
N LYS A 103 6.98 -2.37 8.00
CA LYS A 103 8.13 -3.08 8.57
C LYS A 103 8.43 -2.64 10.01
N GLY A 104 8.22 -1.36 10.32
CA GLY A 104 8.32 -0.84 11.69
C GLY A 104 7.23 -1.36 12.64
N LEU A 105 6.08 -1.81 12.14
CA LEU A 105 5.01 -2.40 12.96
C LEU A 105 5.32 -3.82 13.42
N GLU A 106 6.14 -4.58 12.70
CA GLU A 106 6.50 -5.96 13.05
C GLU A 106 7.43 -6.07 14.27
N VAL A 107 7.96 -4.95 14.77
CA VAL A 107 8.86 -4.90 15.95
C VAL A 107 8.06 -4.85 17.28
N VAL A 108 6.75 -5.15 17.26
CA VAL A 108 5.87 -5.11 18.45
C VAL A 108 5.29 -6.47 18.79
#